data_AF-A0A932U3C2-F1
#
_entry.id   AF-A0A932U3C2-F1
#
_cell.length_a   1.000
_cell.length_b   1.000
_cell.length_c   1.000
_cell.angle_alpha   90.00
_cell.angle_beta   90.00
_cell.angle_gamma   90.00
#
_symmetry.space_group_name_H-M   'P 1'
#
loop_
_entity.id
_entity.type
_entity.pdbx_description
1 polymer ?
#
loop_
_entity_poly.entity_id
_entity_poly.type
_entity_poly.pdbx_seq_one_letter_code
_entity_poly.pdbx_strand_id
1 'polypeptide(L)' 'MDEYHQLIEMGFFQDDERIELIEGILVPMPPMSSRQAACIRKLQNRFTSEIFPPPSNSE' A
#
# COMPACT_ATOMS: atom_id res chain seq x y z
N MET A 1 -20.20 1.76 -2.33
CA MET A 1 -18.96 1.75 -3.13
C MET A 1 -18.87 2.98 -4.02
N ASP A 2 -19.99 3.52 -4.48
CA ASP A 2 -20.02 4.66 -5.41
C ASP A 2 -19.56 5.99 -4.80
N GLU A 3 -19.86 6.27 -3.53
CA GLU A 3 -19.52 7.56 -2.88
C GLU A 3 -17.99 7.79 -2.80
N TYR A 4 -17.22 6.77 -2.42
CA TYR A 4 -15.76 6.85 -2.38
C TYR A 4 -15.17 7.10 -3.78
N HIS A 5 -15.71 6.44 -4.81
CA HIS A 5 -15.29 6.66 -6.20
C HIS A 5 -15.65 8.07 -6.67
N GLN A 6 -16.83 8.60 -6.33
CA GLN A 6 -17.20 9.98 -6.64
C GLN A 6 -16.26 11.00 -5.99
N LEU A 7 -15.85 10.78 -4.74
CA LEU A 7 -14.88 11.66 -4.07
C LEU A 7 -13.52 11.66 -4.80
N ILE A 8 -13.08 10.51 -5.33
CA ILE A 8 -11.87 10.43 -6.15
C ILE A 8 -12.05 11.22 -7.45
N GLU A 9 -13.14 11.00 -8.19
CA GLU A 9 -13.41 11.69 -9.46
C GLU A 9 -13.51 13.21 -9.32
N MET A 10 -14.01 13.69 -8.18
CA MET A 10 -14.11 15.11 -7.85
C MET A 10 -12.77 15.72 -7.41
N GLY A 11 -11.70 14.93 -7.25
CA GLY A 11 -10.40 15.41 -6.79
C GLY A 11 -10.42 15.83 -5.31
N PHE A 12 -11.23 15.17 -4.48
CA PHE A 12 -11.36 15.51 -3.06
C PHE A 12 -10.07 15.23 -2.26
N PHE A 13 -9.30 14.21 -2.67
CA PHE A 13 -8.06 13.80 -2.01
C PHE A 13 -6.84 14.44 -2.67
N GLN A 14 -5.80 14.72 -1.89
CA GLN A 14 -4.49 15.11 -2.45
C GLN A 14 -3.75 13.88 -3.00
N ASP A 15 -2.90 14.07 -4.01
CA ASP A 15 -2.17 12.97 -4.70
C ASP A 15 -1.34 12.08 -3.76
N ASP A 16 -0.82 12.65 -2.66
CA ASP A 16 -0.02 11.95 -1.65
C ASP A 16 -0.80 11.70 -0.34
N GLU A 17 -2.10 11.97 -0.32
CA GLU A 17 -2.92 11.76 0.87
C GLU A 17 -3.14 10.27 1.11
N ARG A 18 -2.50 9.76 2.17
CA ARG A 18 -2.64 8.35 2.54
C ARG A 18 -3.84 8.18 3.46
N ILE A 19 -4.94 7.71 2.90
CA ILE A 19 -6.19 7.44 3.60
C ILE A 19 -6.70 6.03 3.31
N GLU A 20 -7.45 5.47 4.25
CA GLU A 20 -8.09 4.18 4.14
C GLU A 20 -9.60 4.31 4.39
N LEU A 21 -10.41 3.60 3.61
CA LEU A 21 -11.84 3.48 3.86
C LEU A 21 -12.10 2.25 4.74
N ILE A 22 -12.37 2.48 6.03
CA ILE A 22 -12.62 1.43 7.02
C ILE A 22 -14.06 1.58 7.51
N GLU A 23 -14.90 0.58 7.24
CA GLU A 23 -16.30 0.56 7.69
C GLU A 23 -17.12 1.80 7.26
N GLY A 24 -16.82 2.35 6.09
CA GLY A 24 -17.46 3.57 5.59
C GLY A 24 -16.86 4.88 6.14
N ILE A 25 -15.80 4.79 6.94
CA ILE A 25 -15.09 5.94 7.53
C ILE A 25 -13.75 6.12 6.81
N LEU A 26 -13.44 7.36 6.43
CA LEU A 26 -12.13 7.74 5.92
C LEU A 26 -11.16 7.95 7.09
N VAL A 27 -10.11 7.15 7.14
CA VAL A 27 -9.11 7.15 8.21
C VAL A 27 -7.74 7.53 7.64
N PRO A 28 -7.06 8.56 8.19
CA PRO A 28 -5.71 8.90 7.75
C PRO A 28 -4.74 7.80 8.17
N MET A 29 -3.91 7.35 7.23
CA MET A 29 -2.86 6.39 7.50
C MET A 29 -1.73 7.08 8.27
N PRO A 30 -1.32 6.58 9.44
CA PRO A 30 -0.22 7.16 10.18
C PRO A 30 1.08 7.13 9.38
N PRO A 31 2.01 8.08 9.59
CA PRO A 31 3.30 8.07 8.93
C PRO A 31 4.07 6.79 9.30
N MET A 32 4.70 6.17 8.30
CA MET A 32 5.47 4.95 8.52
C MET A 32 6.85 5.31 9.06
N SER A 33 7.18 4.83 10.27
CA SER A 33 8.53 5.02 10.81
C SER A 33 9.58 4.22 10.03
N SER A 34 10.83 4.68 10.02
CA SER A 34 11.94 3.97 9.37
C SER A 34 12.12 2.55 9.93
N ARG A 35 11.80 2.35 11.22
CA ARG A 35 11.81 1.02 11.86
C ARG A 35 10.73 0.11 11.27
N GLN A 36 9.49 0.60 11.16
CA GLN A 36 8.39 -0.15 10.55
C GLN A 36 8.71 -0.48 9.09
N ALA A 37 9.18 0.50 8.32
CA ALA A 37 9.59 0.32 6.93
C ALA A 37 10.66 -0.77 6.77
N ALA A 38 11.67 -0.78 7.64
CA ALA A 38 12.73 -1.78 7.63
C ALA A 38 12.21 -3.19 7.94
N CYS A 39 11.30 -3.34 8.91
CA CYS A 39 10.67 -4.61 9.21
C CYS A 39 9.82 -5.13 8.04
N ILE A 40 8.98 -4.27 7.45
CA ILE A 40 8.14 -4.61 6.29
C ILE A 40 9.00 -5.06 5.11
N ARG A 41 10.06 -4.31 4.76
CA ARG A 41 10.98 -4.71 3.67
C ARG A 41 11.64 -6.06 3.90
N LYS A 42 12.11 -6.33 5.13
CA LYS A 42 12.71 -7.64 5.46
C LYS A 42 11.70 -8.78 5.30
N LEU A 43 10.46 -8.54 5.70
CA LEU A 43 9.37 -9.50 5.58
C LEU A 43 9.04 -9.77 4.11
N GLN A 44 8.84 -8.70 3.34
CA GLN A 44 8.59 -8.77 1.89
C GLN A 44 9.70 -9.54 1.18
N ASN A 45 10.97 -9.21 1.43
CA ASN A 45 12.09 -9.90 0.79
C ASN A 45 12.09 -11.42 1.03
N ARG A 46 11.69 -11.88 2.23
CA ARG A 46 11.59 -13.31 2.52
C ARG A 46 10.45 -13.97 1.76
N PHE A 47 9.27 -13.36 1.79
CA PHE A 47 8.09 -13.95 1.12
C PHE A 47 8.18 -13.87 -0.41
N THR A 48 8.69 -12.77 -0.96
CA THR A 48 8.81 -12.63 -2.42
C THR A 48 9.82 -13.63 -2.98
N SER A 49 10.94 -13.90 -2.29
CA SER A 49 11.88 -14.92 -2.74
C SER A 49 11.31 -16.34 -2.75
N GLU A 50 10.29 -16.61 -1.93
CA GLU A 50 9.65 -17.93 -1.85
C GLU A 50 8.46 -18.08 -2.81
N ILE A 51 7.71 -16.99 -3.06
CA ILE A 51 6.48 -17.02 -3.87
C ILE A 51 6.75 -16.67 -5.35
N PHE A 52 7.71 -15.77 -5.60
CA PHE A 52 8.14 -15.37 -6.94
C PHE A 52 9.66 -15.47 -7.03
N PRO A 53 10.19 -16.69 -7.25
CA PRO A 53 11.63 -16.85 -7.41
C PRO A 53 12.12 -15.99 -8.58
N PRO A 54 13.38 -15.54 -8.52
CA PRO A 54 14.21 -15.15 -9.63
C PRO A 54 13.70 -15.65 -10.97
N PRO A 55 13.38 -14.90 -12.04
CA PRO A 55 13.38 -15.57 -13.34
C PRO A 55 14.73 -16.26 -13.46
N SER A 56 14.72 -17.59 -13.56
CA SER A 56 15.94 -18.36 -13.78
C SER A 56 16.49 -17.85 -15.09
N ASN A 57 17.66 -17.20 -15.07
CA ASN A 57 18.40 -16.91 -16.28
C ASN A 57 18.80 -18.24 -16.90
N SER A 58 17.90 -18.77 -17.73
CA SER A 58 18.15 -19.87 -18.64
C SER A 58 18.30 -19.24 -20.02
N GLU A 59 19.57 -19.16 -20.44
CA GLU A 59 20.10 -18.99 -21.80
C GLU A 59 19.77 -17.71 -22.59
#